data_AF-A0A1S3Y839-F1
#
_entry.id   AF-A0A1S3Y839-F1
#
_cell.length_a   1.000
_cell.length_b   1.000
_cell.length_c   1.000
_cell.angle_alpha   90.00
_cell.angle_beta   90.00
_cell.angle_gamma   90.00
#
_symmetry.space_group_name_H-M   'P 1'
#
loop_
_entity.id
_entity.type
_entity.pdbx_description
1 polymer ?
#
loop_
_entity_poly.entity_id
_entity_poly.type
_entity_poly.pdbx_seq_one_letter_code
_entity_poly.pdbx_strand_id
1 'polypeptide(L)' 'MEEKYELLKELGAGNFGVARLVKDKKTKELFAVKYIERGKKIDENVQREIINHRSLGHPNIIRFKEVNTSFIPVCYETEK' A
#
# COMPACT_ATOMS: atom_id res chain seq x y z
N MET A 1 12.65 0.02 3.36
CA MET A 1 11.87 -0.07 2.10
C MET A 1 12.75 0.04 0.88
N GLU A 2 13.66 1.02 0.82
CA GLU A 2 14.54 1.27 -0.35
C GLU A 2 15.44 0.10 -0.74
N GLU A 3 15.80 -0.80 0.19
CA GLU A 3 16.59 -2.00 -0.15
C GLU A 3 15.77 -3.15 -0.75
N LYS A 4 14.47 -3.26 -0.44
CA LYS A 4 13.60 -4.36 -0.91
C LYS A 4 12.78 -3.97 -2.13
N TYR A 5 12.30 -2.73 -2.17
CA TYR A 5 11.41 -2.22 -3.19
C TYR A 5 12.05 -1.05 -3.94
N GLU A 6 11.96 -1.07 -5.27
CA GLU A 6 12.36 0.00 -6.17
C GLU A 6 11.15 0.88 -6.48
N LEU A 7 11.21 2.16 -6.14
CA LEU A 7 10.16 3.13 -6.48
C LEU A 7 10.18 3.40 -7.99
N LEU A 8 9.07 3.17 -8.67
CA LEU A 8 8.95 3.35 -10.11
C LEU A 8 8.25 4.66 -10.47
N LYS A 9 7.01 4.83 -10.00
CA LYS A 9 6.16 5.94 -10.42
C LYS A 9 5.14 6.28 -9.34
N GLU A 10 4.73 7.53 -9.25
CA GLU A 10 3.56 7.91 -8.47
C GLU A 10 2.27 7.54 -9.21
N LEU A 11 1.36 6.83 -8.55
CA LEU A 11 0.06 6.45 -9.09
C LEU A 11 -0.98 7.56 -8.87
N GLY A 12 -0.88 8.27 -7.76
CA GLY A 12 -1.72 9.43 -7.47
C GLY A 12 -1.67 9.85 -6.01
N ALA A 13 -2.02 11.11 -5.74
CA ALA A 13 -2.19 11.65 -4.40
C ALA A 13 -3.68 11.80 -4.11
N GLY A 14 -4.11 11.35 -2.93
CA GLY A 14 -5.49 11.49 -2.46
C GLY A 14 -5.57 12.04 -1.05
N ASN A 15 -6.79 12.17 -0.56
CA ASN A 15 -7.08 12.73 0.78
C ASN A 15 -6.48 11.90 1.94
N PHE A 16 -6.10 10.65 1.66
CA PHE A 16 -5.52 9.71 2.62
C PHE A 16 -4.02 9.48 2.40
N GLY A 17 -3.38 10.32 1.58
CA GLY A 17 -1.96 10.25 1.26
C GLY A 17 -1.66 9.81 -0.18
N VAL A 18 -0.40 9.45 -0.43
CA VAL A 18 0.14 9.30 -1.79
C VAL A 18 0.37 7.83 -2.12
N ALA A 19 -0.19 7.36 -3.24
CA ALA A 19 0.04 6.03 -3.78
C ALA A 19 1.19 6.04 -4.79
N ARG A 20 2.17 5.15 -4.61
CA ARG A 20 3.32 4.97 -5.50
C ARG A 20 3.45 3.53 -5.94
N LEU A 21 3.69 3.32 -7.23
CA LEU A 21 4.08 2.04 -7.79
C LEU A 21 5.53 1.75 -7.41
N VAL A 22 5.74 0.59 -6.81
CA VAL A 22 7.05 0.04 -6.48
C VAL A 22 7.21 -1.33 -7.11
N LYS A 23 8.45 -1.78 -7.26
CA LYS A 23 8.79 -3.10 -7.77
C LYS A 23 9.63 -3.83 -6.74
N ASP A 24 9.27 -5.06 -6.40
CA ASP A 24 10.13 -5.90 -5.55
C ASP A 24 11.40 -6.25 -6.32
N LYS A 25 12.56 -5.95 -5.74
CA LYS A 25 13.85 -6.16 -6.38
C LYS A 25 14.17 -7.65 -6.57
N LYS A 26 13.65 -8.52 -5.70
CA LYS A 26 13.86 -9.97 -5.72
C LYS A 26 12.87 -10.66 -6.65
N THR A 27 11.57 -10.43 -6.49
CA THR A 27 10.54 -11.14 -7.27
C THR A 27 10.22 -10.47 -8.61
N LYS A 28 10.64 -9.20 -8.79
CA LYS A 28 10.32 -8.36 -9.94
C LYS A 28 8.81 -8.08 -10.10
N GLU A 29 8.01 -8.40 -9.08
CA GLU A 29 6.58 -8.09 -9.05
C GLU A 29 6.32 -6.62 -8.73
N LEU A 30 5.17 -6.12 -9.19
CA LEU A 30 4.74 -4.75 -8.99
C LEU A 30 3.79 -4.66 -7.81
N PHE A 31 3.97 -3.62 -7.01
CA PHE A 31 3.15 -3.32 -5.84
C PHE A 31 2.78 -1.84 -5.84
N ALA A 32 1.58 -1.52 -5.34
CA ALA A 32 1.21 -0.15 -5.03
C ALA A 32 1.41 0.10 -3.53
N VAL A 33 2.16 1.13 -3.18
CA VAL A 33 2.43 1.55 -1.80
C VAL A 33 1.73 2.86 -1.53
N LYS A 34 0.78 2.85 -0.60
CA LYS A 34 0.06 4.04 -0.16
C LYS A 34 0.70 4.59 1.11
N TYR A 35 1.34 5.74 1.01
CA TYR A 35 1.94 6.45 2.13
C TYR A 35 0.88 7.27 2.84
N ILE A 36 0.64 6.96 4.10
CA ILE A 36 -0.33 7.66 4.94
C ILE A 36 0.42 8.40 6.04
N GLU A 37 0.17 9.71 6.16
CA GLU A 37 0.75 10.53 7.24
C GLU A 37 0.13 10.14 8.59
N ARG A 38 0.94 10.06 9.64
CA ARG A 38 0.46 9.69 10.98
C ARG A 38 -0.29 10.85 11.64
N GLY A 39 -1.47 10.58 12.19
CA GLY A 39 -2.25 11.54 12.97
C GLY A 39 -3.37 10.87 13.78
N LYS A 40 -3.80 11.47 14.90
CA LYS A 40 -4.76 10.87 15.85
C LYS A 40 -6.10 10.41 15.24
N LYS A 41 -6.61 11.11 14.22
CA LYS A 41 -7.86 10.73 13.53
C LYS A 41 -7.65 9.70 12.41
N ILE A 42 -6.40 9.49 11.99
CA ILE A 42 -6.07 8.67 10.82
C ILE A 42 -6.01 7.19 11.22
N ASP A 43 -5.64 6.87 12.46
CA ASP A 43 -5.52 5.48 12.92
C ASP A 43 -6.81 4.66 12.75
N GLU A 44 -7.98 5.22 13.06
CA GLU A 44 -9.27 4.51 12.89
C GLU A 44 -9.64 4.28 11.42
N ASN A 45 -9.44 5.28 10.57
CA ASN A 45 -9.73 5.18 9.14
C ASN A 45 -8.78 4.20 8.45
N VAL A 46 -7.50 4.22 8.82
CA VAL A 46 -6.48 3.27 8.33
C VAL A 46 -6.81 1.85 8.77
N GLN A 47 -7.16 1.65 10.04
CA GLN A 47 -7.58 0.34 10.53
C GLN A 47 -8.77 -0.20 9.75
N ARG A 48 -9.80 0.63 9.52
CA ARG A 48 -10.96 0.24 8.73
C ARG A 48 -10.58 -0.10 7.29
N GLU A 49 -9.72 0.68 6.64
CA GLU A 49 -9.25 0.40 5.28
C GLU A 49 -8.51 -0.95 5.22
N ILE A 50 -7.60 -1.21 6.17
CA ILE A 50 -6.86 -2.48 6.26
C ILE A 50 -7.81 -3.65 6.48
N ILE A 51 -8.76 -3.55 7.41
CA ILE A 51 -9.72 -4.64 7.71
C ILE A 51 -10.63 -4.91 6.51
N ASN A 52 -11.14 -3.85 5.89
CA ASN A 52 -11.99 -3.96 4.72
C ASN A 52 -11.23 -4.62 3.56
N HIS A 53 -10.01 -4.15 3.26
CA HIS A 53 -9.22 -4.72 2.16
C HIS A 53 -8.74 -6.15 2.45
N ARG A 54 -8.36 -6.48 3.69
CA ARG A 54 -7.99 -7.85 4.06
C ARG A 54 -9.12 -8.85 3.86
N SER A 55 -10.36 -8.39 3.99
CA SER A 55 -11.55 -9.23 3.79
C SER A 55 -11.94 -9.38 2.32
N LEU A 56 -11.33 -8.62 1.40
CA LEU A 56 -11.60 -8.69 -0.02
C LEU A 56 -10.68 -9.73 -0.68
N GLY A 57 -11.24 -10.90 -0.98
CA GLY A 57 -10.55 -12.01 -1.65
C GLY A 57 -11.17 -12.33 -3.00
N HIS A 58 -10.98 -11.45 -4.00
CA HIS A 58 -11.51 -11.63 -5.35
C HIS A 58 -10.39 -11.45 -6.38
N PRO A 59 -10.32 -12.26 -7.45
CA PRO A 59 -9.30 -12.17 -8.52
C PRO A 59 -9.42 -10.94 -9.44
N ASN A 60 -10.15 -9.91 -9.03
CA ASN A 60 -10.22 -8.62 -9.73
C ASN A 60 -10.11 -7.45 -8.73
N ILE A 61 -9.78 -7.76 -7.47
CA ILE A 61 -9.66 -6.79 -6.40
C ILE A 61 -8.23 -6.86 -5.88
N ILE A 62 -7.59 -5.69 -5.87
CA ILE A 62 -6.22 -5.53 -5.44
C ILE A 62 -6.03 -6.12 -4.04
N ARG A 63 -5.07 -7.03 -3.91
CA ARG A 63 -4.89 -7.79 -2.67
C ARG A 63 -3.96 -7.06 -1.70
N PHE A 64 -4.32 -7.04 -0.43
CA PHE A 64 -3.46 -6.48 0.62
C PHE A 64 -2.25 -7.40 0.87
N LYS A 65 -1.04 -6.82 0.98
CA LYS A 65 0.19 -7.59 1.24
C LYS A 65 0.76 -7.33 2.62
N GLU A 66 1.18 -6.11 2.92
CA GLU A 66 1.81 -5.77 4.19
C GLU A 66 1.56 -4.31 4.60
N VAL A 67 1.71 -4.05 5.91
CA VAL A 67 1.70 -2.71 6.50
C VAL A 67 2.94 -2.55 7.38
N ASN A 68 3.65 -1.44 7.23
CA ASN A 68 4.72 -1.05 8.15
C ASN A 68 4.19 -0.01 9.13
N THR A 69 4.70 0.01 10.36
CA THR A 69 4.24 0.93 11.40
C THR A 69 5.04 2.22 11.43
N SER A 70 6.37 2.23 11.21
CA SER A 70 7.24 3.40 11.47
C SER A 70 6.77 4.69 10.75
N PHE A 71 6.54 4.58 9.45
CA PHE A 71 5.53 5.35 8.71
C PHE A 71 4.44 4.33 8.38
N ILE A 72 3.23 4.71 7.95
CA ILE A 72 2.22 3.73 7.53
C ILE A 72 2.14 3.67 6.00
N PRO A 73 3.16 3.11 5.31
CA PRO A 73 3.02 2.67 3.95
C PRO A 73 2.25 1.34 3.92
N VAL A 74 1.14 1.34 3.22
CA VAL A 74 0.32 0.15 2.98
C VAL A 74 0.65 -0.40 1.60
N CYS A 75 1.09 -1.66 1.52
CA CYS A 75 1.48 -2.32 0.28
C CYS A 75 0.35 -3.20 -0.26
N TYR A 76 0.09 -3.05 -1.55
CA TYR A 76 -0.95 -3.74 -2.30
C TYR A 76 -0.36 -4.47 -3.51
N GLU A 77 -0.79 -5.70 -3.76
CA GLU A 77 -0.41 -6.52 -4.91
C GLU A 77 -1.28 -6.14 -6.11
N THR A 78 -0.64 -5.61 -7.16
CA THR A 78 -1.35 -5.25 -8.40
C THR A 78 -1.42 -6.47 -9.30
N GLU A 79 -2.62 -6.86 -9.73
CA GLU A 79 -2.78 -7.89 -10.76
C GLU A 79 -2.19 -7.39 -12.09
N LYS A 80 -1.55 -8.31 -12.82
CA LYS A 80 -0.91 -8.04 -14.12
C LYS A 80 -1.91 -7.70 -15.21
#